data_AF-A0A2N3FDP5-F1
#
_entry.id   AF-A0A2N3FDP5-F1
#
_cell.length_a   1.000
_cell.length_b   1.000
_cell.length_c   1.000
_cell.angle_alpha   90.00
_cell.angle_beta   90.00
_cell.angle_gamma   90.00
#
_symmetry.space_group_name_H-M   'P 1'
#
loop_
_entity.id
_entity.type
_entity.pdbx_description
1 polymer ?
#
loop_
_entity_poly.entity_id
_entity_poly.type
_entity_poly.pdbx_seq_one_letter_code
_entity_poly.pdbx_strand_id
1 'polypeptide(L)'
;MALVATSALLLSACASSGTTDPSAAPESATNFCDAMAAAAAAAPPAVTALDGLFSTVDAMSAGSTEGELDGLHAAGTEAVSTATDYATTLTDAAALAPANTVPDLETLAGYWTLYVVGLGQIAETATSYGSMIDQTAALEASEAASALVAEQPTAQQRVNDSYISECTSG
;
A
#
# COMPACT_ATOMS: atom_id res chain seq x y z
N MET A 1 16.47 5.44 11.69
CA MET A 1 16.50 4.13 11.00
C MET A 1 16.10 4.42 9.56
N ALA A 2 16.92 4.03 8.58
CA ALA A 2 16.61 4.31 7.19
C ALA A 2 15.50 3.36 6.74
N LEU A 3 14.26 3.86 6.63
CA LEU A 3 13.21 3.15 5.89
C LEU A 3 13.71 3.04 4.45
N VAL A 4 14.07 1.82 4.06
CA VAL A 4 14.40 1.50 2.68
C VAL A 4 13.10 1.66 1.91
N ALA A 5 12.94 2.79 1.21
CA ALA A 5 11.91 3.00 0.23
C ALA A 5 12.03 1.87 -0.81
N THR A 6 11.25 0.81 -0.62
CA THR A 6 11.10 -0.29 -1.56
C THR A 6 10.51 0.33 -2.81
N SER A 7 11.39 0.59 -3.75
CA SER A 7 11.09 1.21 -5.02
C SER A 7 9.95 0.44 -5.67
N ALA A 8 8.80 1.11 -5.80
CA ALA A 8 7.71 0.68 -6.66
C ALA A 8 8.31 0.46 -8.06
N LEU A 9 8.66 -0.79 -8.36
CA LEU A 9 9.22 -1.19 -9.65
C LEU A 9 8.08 -1.16 -10.67
N LEU A 10 7.91 0.03 -11.24
CA LEU A 10 7.58 0.33 -12.63
C LEU A 10 7.00 -0.84 -13.43
N LEU A 11 5.71 -1.11 -13.23
CA LEU A 11 4.87 -1.76 -14.24
C LEU A 11 4.45 -0.72 -15.29
N SER A 12 5.43 -0.11 -15.94
CA SER A 12 5.20 0.70 -17.14
C SER A 12 5.26 -0.20 -18.36
N ALA A 13 4.16 -0.88 -18.69
CA ALA A 13 4.00 -1.49 -20.01
C ALA A 13 2.52 -1.51 -20.46
N CYS A 14 2.23 -0.62 -21.41
CA CYS A 14 1.14 -0.69 -22.38
C CYS A 14 -0.29 -0.39 -21.91
N ALA A 15 -0.56 0.85 -21.50
CA ALA A 15 -1.91 1.42 -21.68
C ALA A 15 -2.12 1.68 -23.19
N SER A 16 -2.67 0.69 -23.89
CA SER A 16 -3.13 0.84 -25.26
C SER A 16 -4.20 1.94 -25.29
N SER A 17 -4.01 2.94 -26.13
CA SER A 17 -4.85 4.12 -26.23
C SER A 17 -6.23 3.76 -26.80
N GLY A 18 -7.14 3.33 -25.93
CA GLY A 18 -8.57 3.20 -26.20
C GLY A 18 -9.31 4.26 -25.40
N THR A 19 -10.07 5.12 -26.08
CA THR A 19 -10.98 6.09 -25.44
C THR A 19 -12.07 5.34 -24.68
N THR A 20 -11.98 5.26 -23.35
CA THR A 20 -13.04 4.65 -22.53
C THR A 20 -13.95 5.72 -21.95
N ASP A 21 -15.24 5.56 -22.22
CA ASP A 21 -16.38 6.34 -21.75
C ASP A 21 -16.38 6.47 -20.21
N PRO A 22 -16.46 7.69 -19.62
CA PRO A 22 -16.40 7.90 -18.17
C PRO A 22 -17.63 7.38 -17.39
N SER A 23 -18.60 6.73 -18.06
CA SER A 23 -19.82 6.18 -17.44
C SER A 23 -19.83 4.65 -17.29
N ALA A 24 -18.80 3.93 -17.75
CA ALA A 24 -18.71 2.50 -17.49
C ALA A 24 -18.24 2.27 -16.06
N ALA A 25 -19.04 1.57 -15.24
CA ALA A 25 -18.55 0.98 -14.02
C ALA A 25 -17.28 0.17 -14.36
N PRO A 26 -16.24 0.16 -13.50
CA PRO A 26 -15.05 -0.64 -13.77
C PRO A 26 -15.49 -2.08 -14.05
N GLU A 27 -15.19 -2.59 -15.25
CA GLU A 27 -15.44 -4.00 -15.53
C GLU A 27 -14.61 -4.80 -14.53
N SER A 28 -15.26 -5.68 -13.76
CA SER A 28 -14.55 -6.52 -12.79
C SER A 28 -13.47 -7.32 -13.52
N ALA A 29 -12.26 -7.35 -12.96
CA ALA A 29 -11.17 -8.12 -13.54
C ALA A 29 -11.60 -9.59 -13.73
N THR A 30 -11.31 -10.14 -14.90
CA THR A 30 -11.75 -11.50 -15.28
C THR A 30 -10.64 -12.54 -15.19
N ASN A 31 -9.39 -12.08 -15.06
CA ASN A 31 -8.20 -12.91 -14.95
C ASN A 31 -7.14 -12.22 -14.07
N PHE A 32 -6.12 -12.99 -13.69
CA PHE A 32 -5.01 -12.53 -12.86
C PHE A 32 -4.30 -11.29 -13.41
N CYS A 33 -4.09 -11.23 -14.73
CA CYS A 33 -3.33 -10.15 -15.36
C CYS A 33 -4.06 -8.81 -15.34
N ASP A 34 -5.36 -8.82 -15.58
CA ASP A 34 -6.22 -7.63 -15.47
C ASP A 34 -6.30 -7.15 -14.01
N ALA A 35 -6.39 -8.09 -13.06
CA ALA A 35 -6.41 -7.75 -11.64
C ALA A 35 -5.08 -7.15 -11.17
N MET A 36 -3.96 -7.69 -11.63
CA MET A 36 -2.63 -7.11 -11.38
C MET A 36 -2.45 -5.75 -12.05
N ALA A 37 -3.05 -5.51 -13.22
CA ALA A 37 -3.06 -4.19 -13.84
C ALA A 37 -3.86 -3.17 -13.01
N ALA A 38 -4.99 -3.57 -12.43
CA ALA A 38 -5.75 -2.74 -11.48
C ALA A 38 -4.93 -2.45 -10.22
N ALA A 39 -4.27 -3.47 -9.65
CA ALA A 39 -3.37 -3.29 -8.50
C ALA A 39 -2.21 -2.34 -8.82
N ALA A 40 -1.60 -2.46 -10.01
CA ALA A 40 -0.55 -1.57 -10.47
C ALA A 40 -1.03 -0.12 -10.64
N ALA A 41 -2.30 0.10 -11.00
CA ALA A 41 -2.89 1.44 -11.09
C ALA A 41 -3.21 2.05 -9.70
N ALA A 42 -3.56 1.22 -8.72
CA ALA A 42 -3.83 1.63 -7.34
C ALA A 42 -2.57 1.85 -6.49
N ALA A 43 -1.43 1.24 -6.87
CA ALA A 43 -0.20 1.35 -6.09
C ALA A 43 0.39 2.79 -6.01
N PRO A 44 0.50 3.58 -7.10
CA PRO A 44 1.08 4.93 -7.03
C PRO A 44 0.41 5.90 -6.04
N PRO A 45 -0.93 6.04 -5.98
CA PRO A 45 -1.55 6.90 -4.97
C PRO A 45 -1.32 6.38 -3.54
N ALA A 46 -1.33 5.06 -3.31
CA ALA A 46 -1.06 4.49 -2.00
C ALA A 46 0.38 4.76 -1.51
N VAL A 47 1.37 4.60 -2.39
CA VAL A 47 2.77 4.93 -2.09
C VAL A 47 2.94 6.43 -1.85
N THR A 48 2.32 7.27 -2.67
CA THR A 48 2.40 8.74 -2.52
C THR A 48 1.82 9.19 -1.18
N ALA A 49 0.67 8.63 -0.76
CA ALA A 49 0.06 8.96 0.51
C ALA A 49 0.92 8.49 1.70
N LEU A 50 1.53 7.30 1.62
CA LEU A 50 2.45 6.81 2.64
C LEU A 50 3.71 7.69 2.76
N ASP A 51 4.29 8.10 1.63
CA ASP A 51 5.43 9.02 1.62
C ASP A 51 5.05 10.39 2.21
N GLY A 52 3.84 10.89 1.89
CA GLY A 52 3.29 12.12 2.47
C GLY A 52 3.10 12.03 3.99
N LEU A 53 2.62 10.88 4.48
CA LEU A 53 2.51 10.60 5.91
C LEU A 53 3.88 10.62 6.58
N PHE A 54 4.89 9.93 6.04
CA PHE A 54 6.25 9.94 6.61
C PHE A 54 6.88 11.33 6.56
N SER A 55 6.71 12.07 5.47
CA SER A 55 7.19 13.45 5.38
C SER A 55 6.56 14.36 6.43
N THR A 56 5.30 14.13 6.78
CA THR A 56 4.59 14.89 7.81
C THR A 56 5.11 14.55 9.20
N VAL A 57 5.30 13.26 9.49
CA VAL A 57 5.90 12.77 10.74
C VAL A 57 7.33 13.32 10.93
N ASP A 58 8.13 13.34 9.87
CA ASP A 58 9.49 13.88 9.91
C ASP A 58 9.49 15.39 10.20
N ALA A 59 8.59 16.16 9.59
CA ALA A 59 8.42 17.58 9.87
C ALA A 59 8.05 17.84 11.34
N MET A 60 7.11 17.06 11.89
CA MET A 60 6.73 17.12 13.31
C MET A 60 7.90 16.80 14.24
N SER A 61 8.70 15.79 13.89
CA SER A 61 9.87 15.39 14.67
C SER A 61 10.92 16.51 14.78
N ALA A 62 10.97 17.41 13.79
CA ALA A 62 11.92 18.51 13.72
C ALA A 62 11.53 19.72 14.60
N GLY A 63 10.41 19.63 15.36
CA GLY A 63 10.05 20.61 16.39
C GLY A 63 8.98 21.62 15.99
N SER A 64 8.11 21.28 15.05
CA SER A 64 6.99 22.13 14.64
C SER A 64 5.79 22.08 15.61
N THR A 65 4.89 23.07 15.46
CA THR A 65 3.79 23.43 16.36
C THR A 65 2.46 22.68 16.11
N GLU A 66 1.48 22.85 17.02
CA GLU A 66 0.12 22.26 17.01
C GLU A 66 -0.63 22.24 15.66
N GLY A 67 -0.39 23.19 14.74
CA GLY A 67 -1.00 23.17 13.39
C GLY A 67 -0.61 21.97 12.53
N GLU A 68 0.36 21.17 12.95
CA GLU A 68 0.74 19.92 12.28
C GLU A 68 -0.06 18.70 12.72
N LEU A 69 -0.84 18.77 13.81
CA LEU A 69 -1.76 17.68 14.12
C LEU A 69 -2.88 17.57 13.07
N ASP A 70 -3.43 18.69 12.62
CA ASP A 70 -4.41 18.69 11.52
C ASP A 70 -3.80 18.15 10.22
N GLY A 71 -2.54 18.49 9.95
CA GLY A 71 -1.78 17.97 8.80
C GLY A 71 -1.51 16.47 8.90
N LEU A 72 -1.13 15.99 10.09
CA LEU A 72 -0.95 14.58 10.39
C LEU A 72 -2.26 13.81 10.24
N HIS A 73 -3.37 14.36 10.72
CA HIS A 73 -4.69 13.75 10.58
C HIS A 73 -5.08 13.62 9.11
N ALA A 74 -4.90 14.69 8.33
CA ALA A 74 -5.18 14.66 6.89
C ALA A 74 -4.31 13.63 6.14
N ALA A 75 -3.00 13.60 6.42
CA ALA A 75 -2.09 12.62 5.83
C ALA A 75 -2.45 11.18 6.26
N GLY A 76 -2.85 11.00 7.52
CA GLY A 76 -3.36 9.74 8.05
C GLY A 76 -4.60 9.26 7.31
N THR A 77 -5.61 10.13 7.15
CA THR A 77 -6.84 9.81 6.39
C THR A 77 -6.54 9.44 4.95
N GLU A 78 -5.66 10.18 4.26
CA GLU A 78 -5.28 9.89 2.88
C GLU A 78 -4.54 8.53 2.76
N ALA A 79 -3.63 8.25 3.69
CA ALA A 79 -2.93 6.97 3.77
C ALA A 79 -3.92 5.81 4.03
N VAL A 80 -4.86 5.96 4.96
CA VAL A 80 -5.89 4.93 5.23
C VAL A 80 -6.71 4.65 3.98
N SER A 81 -7.21 5.69 3.32
CA SER A 81 -8.07 5.53 2.14
C SER A 81 -7.33 4.81 1.01
N THR A 82 -6.18 5.33 0.60
CA THR A 82 -5.44 4.82 -0.55
C THR A 82 -4.80 3.45 -0.29
N ALA A 83 -4.33 3.18 0.93
CA ALA A 83 -3.83 1.87 1.32
C ALA A 83 -4.95 0.82 1.36
N THR A 84 -6.15 1.19 1.81
CA THR A 84 -7.32 0.29 1.80
C THR A 84 -7.73 -0.07 0.37
N ASP A 85 -7.78 0.93 -0.51
CA ASP A 85 -8.09 0.71 -1.93
C ASP A 85 -7.04 -0.22 -2.57
N TYR A 86 -5.75 0.02 -2.33
CA TYR A 86 -4.69 -0.83 -2.87
C TYR A 86 -4.73 -2.26 -2.30
N ALA A 87 -4.90 -2.42 -0.99
CA ALA A 87 -5.06 -3.74 -0.36
C ALA A 87 -6.26 -4.54 -0.93
N THR A 88 -7.34 -3.83 -1.27
CA THR A 88 -8.50 -4.43 -1.93
C THR A 88 -8.13 -4.97 -3.31
N THR A 89 -7.43 -4.19 -4.13
CA THR A 89 -6.98 -4.67 -5.46
C THR A 89 -6.02 -5.85 -5.39
N LEU A 90 -5.17 -5.92 -4.35
CA LEU A 90 -4.29 -7.08 -4.11
C LEU A 90 -5.10 -8.33 -3.73
N THR A 91 -6.18 -8.15 -2.96
CA THR A 91 -7.10 -9.23 -2.60
C THR A 91 -7.87 -9.74 -3.83
N ASP A 92 -8.33 -8.84 -4.69
CA ASP A 92 -8.98 -9.19 -5.95
C ASP A 92 -8.02 -9.95 -6.88
N ALA A 93 -6.76 -9.52 -6.94
CA ALA A 93 -5.72 -10.24 -7.67
C ALA A 93 -5.47 -11.64 -7.08
N ALA A 94 -5.44 -11.78 -5.76
CA ALA A 94 -5.26 -13.07 -5.09
C ALA A 94 -6.38 -14.05 -5.45
N ALA A 95 -7.62 -13.58 -5.55
CA ALA A 95 -8.77 -14.42 -5.92
C ALA A 95 -8.66 -15.03 -7.33
N LEU A 96 -7.86 -14.43 -8.21
CA LEU A 96 -7.70 -14.84 -9.60
C LEU A 96 -6.29 -15.40 -9.90
N ALA A 97 -5.38 -15.36 -8.93
CA ALA A 97 -3.99 -15.75 -9.11
C ALA A 97 -3.77 -17.26 -9.13
N PRO A 98 -2.65 -17.74 -9.72
CA PRO A 98 -2.17 -19.11 -9.51
C PRO A 98 -1.99 -19.41 -8.01
N ALA A 99 -2.27 -20.65 -7.60
CA ALA A 99 -2.29 -21.05 -6.20
C ALA A 99 -0.98 -20.78 -5.43
N ASN A 100 0.17 -20.81 -6.13
CA ASN A 100 1.48 -20.50 -5.55
C ASN A 100 1.74 -19.00 -5.35
N THR A 101 0.96 -18.13 -5.99
CA THR A 101 1.08 -16.66 -5.90
C THR A 101 0.09 -16.07 -4.89
N VAL A 102 -1.01 -16.78 -4.60
CA VAL A 102 -2.03 -16.35 -3.62
C VAL A 102 -1.43 -15.97 -2.25
N PRO A 103 -0.58 -16.78 -1.60
CA PRO A 103 -0.05 -16.43 -0.28
C PRO A 103 0.81 -15.16 -0.29
N ASP A 104 1.47 -14.87 -1.40
CA ASP A 104 2.31 -13.68 -1.54
C ASP A 104 1.45 -12.43 -1.71
N LEU A 105 0.37 -12.51 -2.50
CA LEU A 105 -0.61 -11.42 -2.62
C LEU A 105 -1.34 -11.16 -1.30
N GLU A 106 -1.71 -12.22 -0.57
CA GLU A 106 -2.29 -12.11 0.77
C GLU A 106 -1.31 -11.49 1.78
N THR A 107 -0.01 -11.81 1.67
CA THR A 107 1.04 -11.17 2.48
C THR A 107 1.14 -9.67 2.18
N LEU A 108 1.12 -9.29 0.90
CA LEU A 108 1.15 -7.88 0.50
C LEU A 108 -0.11 -7.14 0.96
N ALA A 109 -1.30 -7.70 0.73
CA ALA A 109 -2.56 -7.14 1.19
C ALA A 109 -2.59 -7.00 2.73
N GLY A 110 -2.06 -8.01 3.44
CA GLY A 110 -1.88 -7.99 4.89
C GLY A 110 -0.95 -6.88 5.35
N TYR A 111 0.18 -6.65 4.68
CA TYR A 111 1.08 -5.55 4.98
C TYR A 111 0.38 -4.19 4.85
N TRP A 112 -0.31 -3.95 3.72
CA TRP A 112 -1.02 -2.68 3.51
C TRP A 112 -2.17 -2.48 4.51
N THR A 113 -2.87 -3.55 4.88
CA THR A 113 -4.01 -3.49 5.81
C THR A 113 -3.59 -3.39 7.28
N LEU A 114 -2.61 -4.16 7.73
CA LEU A 114 -2.23 -4.20 9.14
C LEU A 114 -1.20 -3.15 9.49
N TYR A 115 -0.20 -2.95 8.63
CA TYR A 115 0.88 -2.01 8.90
C TYR A 115 0.55 -0.62 8.36
N VAL A 116 0.29 -0.47 7.06
CA VAL A 116 0.14 0.87 6.45
C VAL A 116 -1.15 1.57 6.89
N VAL A 117 -2.31 0.90 6.78
CA VAL A 117 -3.57 1.44 7.32
C VAL A 117 -3.47 1.65 8.83
N GLY A 118 -2.79 0.75 9.55
CA GLY A 118 -2.53 0.91 10.99
C GLY A 118 -1.76 2.20 11.30
N LEU A 119 -0.69 2.50 10.58
CA LEU A 119 0.05 3.76 10.69
C LEU A 119 -0.84 4.97 10.37
N GLY A 120 -1.64 4.89 9.31
CA GLY A 120 -2.57 5.95 8.94
C GLY A 120 -3.62 6.23 10.01
N GLN A 121 -4.19 5.20 10.64
CA GLN A 121 -5.17 5.33 11.73
C GLN A 121 -4.53 5.91 13.01
N ILE A 122 -3.28 5.53 13.30
CA ILE A 122 -2.53 6.12 14.41
C ILE A 122 -2.33 7.62 14.16
N ALA A 123 -1.96 7.99 12.93
CA ALA A 123 -1.83 9.39 12.54
C ALA A 123 -3.16 10.13 12.62
N GLU A 124 -4.26 9.57 12.10
CA GLU A 124 -5.62 10.14 12.14
C GLU A 124 -6.11 10.42 13.57
N THR A 125 -5.72 9.59 14.53
CA THR A 125 -6.24 9.64 15.91
C THR A 125 -5.25 10.19 16.93
N ALA A 126 -4.02 10.52 16.51
CA ALA A 126 -2.98 11.03 17.39
C ALA A 126 -3.40 12.36 18.01
N THR A 127 -3.32 12.44 19.34
CA THR A 127 -3.61 13.69 20.09
C THR A 127 -2.36 14.51 20.37
N SER A 128 -1.19 13.92 20.16
CA SER A 128 0.13 14.54 20.28
C SER A 128 1.17 13.70 19.54
N TYR A 129 2.32 14.29 19.22
CA TYR A 129 3.43 13.56 18.62
C TYR A 129 3.92 12.40 19.51
N GLY A 130 3.94 12.58 20.84
CA GLY A 130 4.28 11.49 21.78
C GLY A 130 3.29 10.33 21.73
N SER A 131 1.98 10.63 21.71
CA SER A 131 0.93 9.61 21.58
C SER A 131 1.00 8.84 20.26
N MET A 132 1.41 9.51 19.18
CA MET A 132 1.67 8.85 17.90
C MET A 132 2.85 7.88 18.02
N ILE A 133 4.00 8.33 18.57
CA ILE A 133 5.18 7.47 18.76
C ILE A 133 4.84 6.22 19.59
N ASP A 134 4.13 6.38 20.72
CA ASP A 134 3.80 5.26 21.60
C ASP A 134 2.93 4.22 20.87
N GLN A 135 1.97 4.67 20.06
CA GLN A 135 1.11 3.79 19.26
C GLN A 135 1.86 3.14 18.10
N THR A 136 2.75 3.87 17.41
CA THR A 136 3.61 3.31 16.36
C THR A 136 4.54 2.24 16.94
N ALA A 137 5.14 2.49 18.10
CA ALA A 137 5.97 1.49 18.78
C ALA A 137 5.16 0.24 19.18
N ALA A 138 3.90 0.40 19.59
CA ALA A 138 3.02 -0.73 19.86
C ALA A 138 2.67 -1.54 18.59
N LEU A 139 2.47 -0.86 17.45
CA LEU A 139 2.26 -1.50 16.17
C LEU A 139 3.51 -2.28 15.72
N GLU A 140 4.70 -1.69 15.84
CA GLU A 140 5.97 -2.34 15.51
C GLU A 140 6.29 -3.54 16.42
N ALA A 141 5.84 -3.51 17.68
CA ALA A 141 5.96 -4.62 18.63
C ALA A 141 4.97 -5.77 18.35
N SER A 142 3.98 -5.58 17.48
CA SER A 142 3.08 -6.65 17.06
C SER A 142 3.83 -7.69 16.23
N GLU A 143 3.84 -8.94 16.69
CA GLU A 143 4.45 -10.06 15.96
C GLU A 143 3.87 -10.22 14.55
N ALA A 144 2.56 -10.01 14.38
CA ALA A 144 1.90 -10.11 13.09
C ALA A 144 2.34 -9.00 12.12
N ALA A 145 2.37 -7.74 12.59
CA ALA A 145 2.77 -6.61 11.75
C ALA A 145 4.26 -6.68 11.39
N SER A 146 5.12 -6.98 12.36
CA SER A 146 6.57 -7.13 12.14
C SER A 146 6.91 -8.29 11.19
N ALA A 147 6.20 -9.42 11.28
CA ALA A 147 6.37 -10.52 10.33
C ALA A 147 6.01 -10.11 8.90
N LEU A 148 4.92 -9.35 8.72
CA LEU A 148 4.50 -8.85 7.41
C LEU A 148 5.51 -7.84 6.84
N VAL A 149 5.98 -6.90 7.66
CA VAL A 149 7.03 -5.94 7.26
C VAL A 149 8.30 -6.67 6.80
N ALA A 150 8.68 -7.76 7.50
CA ALA A 150 9.86 -8.55 7.14
C ALA A 150 9.67 -9.34 5.85
N GLU A 151 8.48 -9.91 5.60
CA GLU A 151 8.22 -10.75 4.43
C GLU A 151 7.87 -9.94 3.17
N GLN A 152 7.31 -8.74 3.32
CA GLN A 152 6.79 -7.90 2.22
C GLN A 152 7.75 -7.77 1.02
N PRO A 153 9.06 -7.51 1.19
CA PRO A 153 9.95 -7.35 0.03
C PRO A 153 10.10 -8.64 -0.78
N THR A 154 10.17 -9.78 -0.09
CA THR A 154 10.32 -11.09 -0.75
C THR A 154 9.01 -11.52 -1.41
N ALA A 155 7.87 -11.30 -0.75
CA ALA A 155 6.55 -11.53 -1.33
C ALA A 155 6.34 -10.67 -2.59
N GLN A 156 6.73 -9.39 -2.57
CA GLN A 156 6.65 -8.51 -3.73
C GLN A 156 7.47 -9.03 -4.91
N GLN A 157 8.69 -9.51 -4.65
CA GLN A 157 9.52 -10.09 -5.70
C GLN A 157 8.85 -11.32 -6.33
N ARG A 158 8.32 -12.25 -5.52
CA ARG A 158 7.65 -13.45 -6.02
C ARG A 158 6.39 -13.13 -6.81
N VAL A 159 5.60 -12.15 -6.38
CA VAL A 159 4.43 -11.67 -7.14
C VAL A 159 4.85 -11.10 -8.50
N ASN A 160 5.92 -10.31 -8.54
CA ASN A 160 6.44 -9.75 -9.80
C ASN A 160 6.91 -10.87 -10.76
N ASP A 161 7.62 -11.87 -10.24
CA ASP A 161 8.08 -13.02 -11.02
C ASP A 161 6.89 -13.83 -11.57
N SER A 162 5.86 -14.05 -10.75
CA SER A 162 4.61 -14.68 -11.19
C SER A 162 3.90 -13.85 -12.25
N TYR A 163 3.78 -12.54 -12.08
CA TYR A 163 3.17 -11.67 -13.08
C TYR A 163 3.92 -11.73 -14.42
N ILE A 164 5.25 -11.68 -14.40
CA ILE A 164 6.05 -11.79 -15.63
C ILE A 164 5.79 -13.14 -16.31
N SER A 165 5.80 -14.24 -15.54
CA SER A 165 5.54 -15.59 -16.04
C SER A 165 4.15 -15.75 -16.68
N GLU A 166 3.11 -15.23 -16.04
CA GLU A 166 1.72 -15.47 -16.44
C GLU A 166 1.17 -14.44 -17.44
N CYS A 167 1.66 -13.20 -17.40
CA CYS A 167 1.04 -12.06 -18.07
C CYS A 167 1.88 -11.41 -19.16
N THR A 168 3.19 -11.68 -19.21
CA THR A 168 4.10 -11.06 -20.19
C THR A 168 4.76 -12.04 -21.15
N SER A 169 4.48 -13.33 -21.02
CA SER A 169 5.05 -14.40 -21.84
C SER A 169 4.25 -14.74 -23.11
N GLY A 170 3.40 -13.82 -23.59
CA GLY A 170 2.54 -13.95 -24.78
C GLY A 170 3.00 -13.14 -25.99
#